data_AF-A0ABD6AUY6-F1
#
_entry.id   AF-A0ABD6AUY6-F1
#
_cell.length_a   1.000
_cell.length_b   1.000
_cell.length_c   1.000
_cell.angle_alpha   90.00
_cell.angle_beta   90.00
_cell.angle_gamma   90.00
#
_symmetry.space_group_name_H-M   'P 1'
#
loop_
_entity.id
_entity.type
_entity.pdbx_description
1 polymer ?
#
loop_
_entity_poly.entity_id
_entity_poly.type
_entity_poly.pdbx_seq_one_letter_code
_entity_poly.pdbx_strand_id
1 'polypeptide(L)'
;MGGDTLVSDAVVTRSTTRTTFIGPHQLPSVRFRYPCPDCRSTNSLHDPDCRFDGTPWPEVERAYTDVLVALSDGAKREGRIREATDGPWDPLHSAALSRLRHEQRLKETRGDALELRSAAEFKEQVSEPTQEPIRTVYEKGSVPGTHDNAVFAIIAYYEMVGLSWEETREQVVAWLHESGTWKRGGFEEASPEHLVDSKRHVYDQGYGWKEKARAAKAVIDRSL
;
A
#
# COMPACT_ATOMS: atom_id res chain seq x y z
N MET A 1 22.32 32.12 -72.55
CA MET A 1 22.61 32.88 -71.31
C MET A 1 21.46 33.84 -71.08
N GLY A 2 20.93 33.87 -69.84
CA GLY A 2 20.07 34.95 -69.35
C GLY A 2 18.59 34.79 -69.64
N GLY A 3 17.89 34.00 -68.82
CA GLY A 3 16.45 34.11 -68.62
C GLY A 3 16.22 34.55 -67.17
N ASP A 4 15.97 35.84 -66.98
CA ASP A 4 15.42 36.39 -65.74
C ASP A 4 13.89 36.40 -65.84
N THR A 5 13.24 36.31 -64.68
CA THR A 5 11.95 36.96 -64.31
C THR A 5 10.88 36.00 -63.74
N LEU A 6 10.71 36.14 -62.41
CA LEU A 6 9.46 36.17 -61.61
C LEU A 6 8.77 34.88 -61.08
N VAL A 7 8.58 34.93 -59.75
CA VAL A 7 7.34 34.65 -58.99
C VAL A 7 7.08 33.19 -58.58
N SER A 8 7.20 32.89 -57.29
CA SER A 8 6.06 32.80 -56.33
C SER A 8 6.40 31.81 -55.21
N ASP A 9 6.48 32.32 -53.98
CA ASP A 9 6.42 31.52 -52.77
C ASP A 9 4.98 31.02 -52.57
N ALA A 10 4.74 29.75 -52.89
CA ALA A 10 3.56 29.02 -52.47
C ALA A 10 3.94 28.09 -51.31
N VAL A 11 3.58 28.51 -50.09
CA VAL A 11 3.64 27.70 -48.88
C VAL A 11 2.70 26.51 -49.02
N VAL A 12 3.26 25.32 -49.26
CA VAL A 12 2.52 24.05 -49.20
C VAL A 12 2.55 23.56 -47.75
N THR A 13 1.44 23.76 -47.05
CA THR A 13 1.16 23.17 -45.73
C THR A 13 1.10 21.65 -45.83
N ARG A 14 2.15 20.95 -45.38
CA ARG A 14 2.07 19.51 -45.11
C ARG A 14 1.58 19.28 -43.68
N SER A 15 0.28 19.03 -43.58
CA SER A 15 -0.35 18.48 -42.39
C SER A 15 0.30 17.13 -42.08
N THR A 16 1.10 17.08 -41.02
CA THR A 16 1.62 15.84 -40.46
C THR A 16 0.82 15.57 -39.20
N THR A 17 -0.15 14.66 -39.33
CA THR A 17 -0.88 14.08 -38.22
C THR A 17 0.15 13.47 -37.27
N ARG A 18 0.37 14.14 -36.14
CA ARG A 18 1.27 13.67 -35.10
C ARG A 18 0.55 12.52 -34.41
N THR A 19 0.86 11.29 -34.82
CA THR A 19 0.50 10.09 -34.07
C THR A 19 1.15 10.21 -32.70
N THR A 20 0.36 10.58 -31.70
CA THR A 20 0.78 10.57 -30.30
C THR A 20 0.98 9.10 -29.93
N PHE A 21 2.24 8.67 -29.93
CA PHE A 21 2.65 7.40 -29.34
C PHE A 21 2.45 7.53 -27.83
N ILE A 22 1.35 6.96 -27.32
CA ILE A 22 1.11 6.84 -25.89
C ILE A 22 2.08 5.75 -25.40
N GLY A 23 3.23 6.18 -24.88
CA GLY A 23 4.19 5.30 -24.23
C GLY A 23 3.55 4.57 -23.03
N PRO A 24 4.11 3.43 -22.61
CA PRO A 24 3.54 2.63 -21.54
C PRO A 24 3.36 3.51 -20.30
N HIS A 25 2.12 3.55 -19.80
CA HIS A 25 1.77 4.20 -18.56
C HIS A 25 2.82 3.85 -17.52
N GLN A 26 3.55 4.89 -17.10
CA GLN A 26 4.50 4.85 -16.02
C GLN A 26 3.72 4.48 -14.77
N LEU A 27 3.66 3.19 -14.47
CA LEU A 27 3.15 2.70 -13.19
C LEU A 27 3.96 3.43 -12.11
N PRO A 28 3.32 4.19 -11.21
CA PRO A 28 4.03 4.84 -10.13
C PRO A 28 4.81 3.75 -9.40
N SER A 29 6.12 3.96 -9.25
CA SER A 29 7.02 3.03 -8.59
C SER A 29 6.68 2.98 -7.10
N VAL A 30 5.64 2.24 -6.74
CA VAL A 30 5.44 1.76 -5.39
C VAL A 30 6.61 0.83 -5.16
N ARG A 31 7.60 1.24 -4.35
CA ARG A 31 8.62 0.30 -3.86
C ARG A 31 7.90 -0.67 -2.95
N PHE A 32 7.24 -1.67 -3.53
CA PHE A 32 6.76 -2.82 -2.78
C PHE A 32 8.00 -3.45 -2.19
N ARG A 33 8.22 -3.25 -0.90
CA ARG A 33 9.18 -4.06 -0.17
C ARG A 33 8.51 -5.42 -0.05
N TYR A 34 8.62 -6.26 -1.08
CA TYR A 34 8.07 -7.63 -1.09
C TYR A 34 8.68 -8.38 0.09
N PRO A 35 7.99 -8.42 1.23
CA PRO A 35 8.59 -8.89 2.46
C PRO A 35 8.42 -10.41 2.52
N CYS A 36 9.22 -11.11 3.30
CA CYS A 36 8.95 -12.51 3.58
C CYS A 36 7.49 -12.68 4.03
N PRO A 37 6.68 -13.53 3.38
CA PRO A 37 5.25 -13.62 3.70
C PRO A 37 4.97 -14.17 5.10
N ASP A 38 6.00 -14.71 5.77
CA ASP A 38 5.96 -15.18 7.15
C ASP A 38 6.56 -14.17 8.13
N CYS A 39 7.89 -13.97 8.15
CA CYS A 39 8.57 -13.12 9.14
C CYS A 39 8.67 -11.64 8.76
N ARG A 40 8.20 -11.25 7.57
CA ARG A 40 8.26 -9.89 7.02
C ARG A 40 9.66 -9.31 6.75
N SER A 41 10.73 -10.10 6.81
CA SER A 41 12.05 -9.61 6.42
C SER A 41 12.07 -9.09 4.99
N THR A 42 12.79 -7.99 4.76
CA THR A 42 12.94 -7.36 3.43
C THR A 42 14.36 -7.57 2.89
N ASN A 43 15.08 -8.53 3.45
CA ASN A 43 16.39 -8.97 3.01
C ASN A 43 16.50 -10.49 3.22
N SER A 44 17.67 -11.07 2.95
CA SER A 44 17.88 -12.52 3.04
C SER A 44 18.07 -13.05 4.47
N LEU A 45 18.08 -12.19 5.49
CA LEU A 45 18.14 -12.58 6.89
C LEU A 45 16.72 -12.68 7.44
N HIS A 46 16.31 -13.89 7.82
CA HIS A 46 14.99 -14.16 8.38
C HIS A 46 15.05 -14.31 9.89
N ASP A 47 13.87 -14.27 10.52
CA ASP A 47 13.70 -14.65 11.93
C ASP A 47 13.99 -16.16 12.10
N PRO A 48 14.67 -16.61 13.17
CA PRO A 48 14.98 -18.03 13.41
C PRO A 48 13.81 -19.01 13.29
N ASP A 49 12.59 -18.57 13.59
CA ASP A 49 11.38 -19.41 13.50
C ASP A 49 10.65 -19.27 12.14
N CYS A 50 11.24 -18.59 11.18
CA CYS A 50 10.62 -18.36 9.88
C CYS A 50 10.54 -19.64 9.04
N ARG A 51 9.35 -19.94 8.53
CA ARG A 51 9.10 -21.03 7.56
C ARG A 51 9.94 -20.95 6.29
N PHE A 52 10.44 -19.77 5.95
CA PHE A 52 11.22 -19.52 4.74
C PHE A 52 12.66 -19.13 5.07
N ASP A 53 13.15 -19.47 6.27
CA ASP A 53 14.55 -19.28 6.61
C ASP A 53 15.48 -19.90 5.56
N GLY A 54 16.60 -19.23 5.30
CA GLY A 54 17.54 -19.55 4.23
C GLY A 54 17.08 -19.21 2.81
N THR A 55 15.84 -18.74 2.61
CA THR A 55 15.37 -18.31 1.28
C THR A 55 15.97 -16.94 0.92
N PRO A 56 16.72 -16.83 -0.19
CA PRO A 56 17.24 -15.55 -0.66
C PRO A 56 16.11 -14.56 -0.97
N TRP A 57 16.29 -13.28 -0.64
CA TRP A 57 15.29 -12.25 -0.92
C TRP A 57 14.81 -12.19 -2.38
N PRO A 58 15.67 -12.38 -3.41
CA PRO A 58 15.20 -12.43 -4.81
C PRO A 58 14.16 -13.52 -5.09
N GLU A 59 14.20 -14.65 -4.39
CA GLU A 59 13.21 -15.72 -4.54
C GLU A 59 11.86 -15.33 -3.93
N VAL A 60 11.89 -14.58 -2.81
CA VAL A 60 10.70 -13.98 -2.21
C VAL A 60 10.09 -12.95 -3.17
N GLU A 61 10.89 -12.01 -3.67
CA GLU A 61 10.45 -11.01 -4.65
C GLU A 61 9.87 -11.64 -5.91
N ARG A 62 10.51 -12.71 -6.42
CA ARG A 62 10.00 -13.47 -7.57
C ARG A 62 8.61 -14.04 -7.29
N ALA A 63 8.40 -14.69 -6.15
CA ALA A 63 7.10 -15.29 -5.82
C ALA A 63 5.96 -14.24 -5.77
N TYR A 64 6.21 -13.03 -5.29
CA TYR A 64 5.23 -11.93 -5.39
C TYR A 64 5.02 -11.48 -6.83
N THR A 65 6.12 -11.28 -7.57
CA THR A 65 6.08 -10.79 -8.95
C THR A 65 5.33 -11.74 -9.86
N ASP A 66 5.56 -13.04 -9.75
CA ASP A 66 4.89 -14.06 -10.58
C ASP A 66 3.38 -14.02 -10.37
N VAL A 67 2.90 -13.87 -9.13
CA VAL A 67 1.48 -13.71 -8.82
C VAL A 67 0.90 -12.42 -9.41
N LEU A 68 1.62 -11.31 -9.30
CA LEU A 68 1.18 -10.01 -9.80
C LEU A 68 1.14 -9.99 -11.33
N VAL A 69 2.15 -10.56 -11.99
CA VAL A 69 2.21 -10.72 -13.45
C VAL A 69 1.07 -11.59 -13.94
N ALA A 70 0.80 -12.73 -13.28
CA ALA A 70 -0.31 -13.61 -13.61
C ALA A 70 -1.69 -12.92 -13.52
N LEU A 71 -1.82 -11.86 -12.73
CA LEU A 71 -3.05 -11.07 -12.57
C LEU A 71 -3.07 -9.77 -13.39
N SER A 72 -2.00 -9.44 -14.10
CA SER A 72 -1.83 -8.12 -14.76
C SER A 72 -2.79 -7.89 -15.93
N ASP A 73 -3.25 -8.96 -16.59
CA ASP A 73 -4.20 -8.96 -17.71
C ASP A 73 -5.65 -9.25 -17.27
N GLY A 74 -5.92 -9.29 -15.96
CA GLY A 74 -7.27 -9.31 -15.40
C GLY A 74 -7.58 -10.48 -14.47
N ALA A 75 -8.84 -10.53 -14.04
CA ALA A 75 -9.28 -11.41 -12.95
C ALA A 75 -9.12 -12.90 -13.27
N LYS A 76 -8.54 -13.66 -12.33
CA LYS A 76 -8.31 -15.11 -12.45
C LYS A 76 -8.62 -15.86 -11.17
N ARG A 77 -9.18 -17.07 -11.30
CA ARG A 77 -9.27 -18.03 -10.19
C ARG A 77 -7.87 -18.51 -9.81
N GLU A 78 -7.69 -18.89 -8.55
CA GLU A 78 -6.39 -19.33 -8.03
C GLU A 78 -5.71 -20.39 -8.90
N GLY A 79 -6.43 -21.43 -9.35
CA GLY A 79 -5.86 -22.45 -10.23
C GLY A 79 -5.26 -21.89 -11.53
N ARG A 80 -5.90 -20.86 -12.11
CA ARG A 80 -5.41 -20.20 -13.33
C ARG A 80 -4.23 -19.26 -13.05
N ILE A 81 -4.14 -18.72 -11.84
CA ILE A 81 -2.94 -17.98 -11.40
C ILE A 81 -1.76 -18.95 -11.34
N ARG A 82 -1.95 -20.13 -10.73
CA ARG A 82 -0.90 -21.17 -10.63
C ARG A 82 -0.44 -21.70 -11.99
N GLU A 83 -1.34 -21.78 -12.96
CA GLU A 83 -1.00 -22.19 -14.34
C GLU A 83 -0.27 -21.09 -15.12
N ALA A 84 -0.49 -19.83 -14.77
CA ALA A 84 0.07 -18.67 -15.47
C ALA A 84 1.44 -18.22 -14.93
N THR A 85 1.87 -18.73 -13.77
CA THR A 85 3.21 -18.49 -13.25
C THR A 85 4.24 -19.33 -14.01
N ASP A 86 5.33 -18.69 -14.42
CA ASP A 86 6.44 -19.36 -15.09
C ASP A 86 7.23 -20.22 -14.09
N GLY A 87 6.86 -21.49 -13.95
CA GLY A 87 7.58 -22.46 -13.12
C GLY A 87 6.69 -23.21 -12.12
N PRO A 88 7.30 -23.98 -11.19
CA PRO A 88 6.55 -24.73 -10.20
C PRO A 88 5.92 -23.80 -9.15
N TRP A 89 4.61 -23.94 -8.95
CA TRP A 89 3.91 -23.30 -7.85
C TRP A 89 4.28 -23.94 -6.52
N ASP A 90 5.00 -23.21 -5.68
CA ASP A 90 5.59 -23.73 -4.44
C ASP A 90 4.89 -23.15 -3.18
N PRO A 91 5.33 -23.53 -1.96
CA PRO A 91 4.79 -22.96 -0.73
C PRO A 91 5.03 -21.47 -0.56
N LEU A 92 6.05 -20.89 -1.22
CA LEU A 92 6.37 -19.47 -1.15
C LEU A 92 5.37 -18.65 -1.99
N HIS A 93 5.02 -19.11 -3.20
CA HIS A 93 3.94 -18.53 -4.01
C HIS A 93 2.59 -18.58 -3.30
N SER A 94 2.29 -19.72 -2.67
CA SER A 94 1.06 -19.88 -1.88
C SER A 94 0.99 -18.87 -0.73
N ALA A 95 2.11 -18.66 -0.04
CA ALA A 95 2.20 -17.70 1.06
C ALA A 95 2.16 -16.24 0.56
N ALA A 96 2.83 -15.93 -0.55
CA ALA A 96 2.79 -14.62 -1.19
C ALA A 96 1.35 -14.26 -1.62
N LEU A 97 0.64 -15.18 -2.28
CA LEU A 97 -0.76 -14.99 -2.66
C LEU A 97 -1.66 -14.76 -1.43
N SER A 98 -1.53 -15.61 -0.41
CA SER A 98 -2.26 -15.46 0.84
C SER A 98 -2.00 -14.11 1.49
N ARG A 99 -0.75 -13.65 1.46
CA ARG A 99 -0.34 -12.35 1.98
C ARG A 99 -0.94 -11.20 1.19
N LEU A 100 -0.90 -11.24 -0.14
CA LEU A 100 -1.53 -10.24 -1.01
C LEU A 100 -3.04 -10.14 -0.77
N ARG A 101 -3.72 -11.27 -0.54
CA ARG A 101 -5.13 -11.28 -0.11
C ARG A 101 -5.32 -10.65 1.28
N HIS A 102 -4.48 -11.04 2.25
CA HIS A 102 -4.58 -10.55 3.63
C HIS A 102 -4.32 -9.04 3.74
N GLU A 103 -3.35 -8.53 2.99
CA GLU A 103 -3.06 -7.11 2.84
C GLU A 103 -4.09 -6.39 1.97
N GLN A 104 -5.13 -7.10 1.51
CA GLN A 104 -6.21 -6.61 0.67
C GLN A 104 -5.78 -5.98 -0.65
N ARG A 105 -4.60 -6.35 -1.17
CA ARG A 105 -4.11 -5.90 -2.48
C ARG A 105 -4.88 -6.55 -3.62
N LEU A 106 -5.58 -7.65 -3.31
CA LEU A 106 -6.46 -8.37 -4.22
C LEU A 106 -7.92 -8.18 -3.79
N LYS A 107 -8.83 -8.10 -4.76
CA LYS A 107 -10.27 -8.20 -4.53
C LYS A 107 -10.81 -9.51 -5.10
N GLU A 108 -11.76 -10.10 -4.39
CA GLU A 108 -12.56 -11.19 -4.91
C GLU A 108 -13.67 -10.62 -5.80
N THR A 109 -13.82 -11.25 -6.97
CA THR A 109 -14.82 -10.93 -7.98
C THR A 109 -15.80 -12.10 -8.12
N ARG A 110 -16.78 -11.99 -9.03
CA ARG A 110 -17.79 -13.04 -9.20
C ARG A 110 -17.15 -14.39 -9.53
N GLY A 111 -17.51 -15.41 -8.75
CA GLY A 111 -17.03 -16.79 -8.94
C GLY A 111 -15.62 -17.04 -8.42
N ASP A 112 -15.26 -16.46 -7.27
CA ASP A 112 -14.00 -16.70 -6.54
C ASP A 112 -12.73 -16.37 -7.34
N ALA A 113 -12.86 -15.51 -8.35
CA ALA A 113 -11.73 -15.00 -9.12
C ALA A 113 -11.12 -13.80 -8.40
N LEU A 114 -9.80 -13.71 -8.42
CA LEU A 114 -9.04 -12.61 -7.84
C LEU A 114 -8.66 -11.62 -8.91
N GLU A 115 -8.66 -10.35 -8.56
CA GLU A 115 -8.18 -9.25 -9.39
C GLU A 115 -7.26 -8.35 -8.57
N LEU A 116 -6.26 -7.74 -9.20
CA LEU A 116 -5.49 -6.66 -8.59
C LEU A 116 -6.44 -5.51 -8.26
N ARG A 117 -6.37 -4.99 -7.03
CA ARG A 117 -7.05 -3.73 -6.73
C ARG A 117 -6.30 -2.59 -7.39
N SER A 118 -7.03 -1.66 -7.97
CA SER A 118 -6.44 -0.38 -8.34
C SER A 118 -5.98 0.37 -7.09
N ALA A 119 -5.01 1.28 -7.25
CA ALA A 119 -4.55 2.11 -6.13
C ALA A 119 -5.70 2.93 -5.49
N ALA A 120 -6.67 3.37 -6.30
CA ALA A 120 -7.83 4.12 -5.82
C ALA A 120 -8.77 3.26 -4.96
N GLU A 121 -9.16 2.08 -5.45
CA GLU A 121 -10.02 1.14 -4.70
C GLU A 121 -9.33 0.62 -3.43
N PHE A 122 -8.02 0.39 -3.53
CA PHE A 122 -7.22 -0.01 -2.39
C PHE A 122 -7.26 1.06 -1.30
N LYS A 123 -7.01 2.32 -1.67
CA LYS A 123 -7.03 3.47 -0.75
C LYS A 123 -8.38 3.68 -0.08
N GLU A 124 -9.49 3.54 -0.83
CA GLU A 124 -10.85 3.67 -0.28
C GLU A 124 -11.20 2.56 0.71
N GLN A 125 -10.74 1.33 0.47
CA GLN A 125 -11.10 0.20 1.33
C GLN A 125 -10.20 0.05 2.56
N VAL A 126 -8.91 0.39 2.45
CA VAL A 126 -7.95 0.22 3.56
C VAL A 126 -7.77 1.48 4.40
N SER A 127 -8.40 2.61 4.03
CA SER A 127 -8.43 3.81 4.86
C SER A 127 -9.19 3.59 6.16
N GLU A 128 -10.18 2.70 6.19
CA GLU A 128 -11.01 2.45 7.36
C GLU A 128 -10.78 1.04 7.95
N PRO A 129 -10.12 0.92 9.11
CA PRO A 129 -9.89 -0.38 9.75
C PRO A 129 -11.19 -1.04 10.24
N THR A 130 -11.48 -2.24 9.74
CA THR A 130 -12.68 -3.01 10.12
C THR A 130 -12.46 -4.09 11.18
N GLN A 131 -11.20 -4.38 11.53
CA GLN A 131 -10.83 -5.45 12.47
C GLN A 131 -10.53 -4.91 13.87
N GLU A 132 -10.96 -5.62 14.90
CA GLU A 132 -10.53 -5.34 16.27
C GLU A 132 -9.05 -5.75 16.47
N PRO A 133 -8.29 -5.06 17.34
CA PRO A 133 -8.67 -3.89 18.15
C PRO A 133 -8.62 -2.53 17.43
N ILE A 134 -8.06 -2.45 16.23
CA ILE A 134 -7.76 -1.18 15.55
C ILE A 134 -9.03 -0.43 15.12
N ARG A 135 -10.10 -1.17 14.78
CA ARG A 135 -11.41 -0.61 14.49
C ARG A 135 -11.90 0.30 15.61
N THR A 136 -11.86 -0.14 16.86
CA THR A 136 -12.27 0.68 18.00
C THR A 136 -11.40 1.94 18.13
N VAL A 137 -10.08 1.82 17.95
CA VAL A 137 -9.17 2.98 17.97
C VAL A 137 -9.52 3.98 16.86
N TYR A 138 -9.83 3.48 15.66
CA TYR A 138 -10.21 4.31 14.54
C TYR A 138 -11.53 5.06 14.81
N GLU A 139 -12.59 4.32 15.13
CA GLU A 139 -13.95 4.85 15.30
C GLU A 139 -14.08 5.79 16.52
N LYS A 140 -13.43 5.46 17.63
CA LYS A 140 -13.54 6.24 18.88
C LYS A 140 -12.46 7.30 19.01
N GLY A 141 -11.39 7.18 18.24
CA GLY A 141 -10.18 7.97 18.44
C GLY A 141 -9.47 7.59 19.74
N SER A 142 -8.63 8.48 20.25
CA SER A 142 -7.92 8.31 21.52
C SER A 142 -8.42 9.24 22.62
N VAL A 143 -8.21 8.85 23.87
CA VAL A 143 -8.54 9.58 25.09
C VAL A 143 -7.28 9.80 25.93
N PRO A 144 -7.30 10.66 26.98
CA PRO A 144 -6.13 10.85 27.84
C PRO A 144 -5.55 9.53 28.36
N GLY A 145 -4.22 9.39 28.28
CA GLY A 145 -3.51 8.17 28.67
C GLY A 145 -3.35 7.11 27.57
N THR A 146 -3.85 7.34 26.36
CA THR A 146 -3.71 6.39 25.23
C THR A 146 -3.26 7.02 23.90
N HIS A 147 -3.12 8.36 23.84
CA HIS A 147 -2.76 9.09 22.61
C HIS A 147 -1.61 8.46 21.82
N ASP A 148 -0.47 8.22 22.47
CA ASP A 148 0.70 7.64 21.81
C ASP A 148 0.43 6.24 21.25
N ASN A 149 -0.17 5.35 22.04
CA ASN A 149 -0.48 3.99 21.60
C ASN A 149 -1.47 3.99 20.42
N ALA A 150 -2.46 4.87 20.45
CA ALA A 150 -3.45 4.99 19.38
C ALA A 150 -2.82 5.53 18.09
N VAL A 151 -2.05 6.62 18.16
CA VAL A 151 -1.37 7.21 17.00
C VAL A 151 -0.37 6.21 16.40
N PHE A 152 0.43 5.54 17.23
CA PHE A 152 1.32 4.46 16.78
C PHE A 152 0.56 3.38 16.02
N ALA A 153 -0.56 2.92 16.59
CA ALA A 153 -1.32 1.84 16.01
C ALA A 153 -1.91 2.21 14.64
N ILE A 154 -2.41 3.44 14.48
CA ILE A 154 -2.97 3.91 13.20
C ILE A 154 -1.86 4.07 12.15
N ILE A 155 -0.72 4.68 12.50
CA ILE A 155 0.44 4.80 11.59
C ILE A 155 0.93 3.41 11.16
N ALA A 156 1.14 2.50 12.11
CA ALA A 156 1.59 1.14 11.84
C ALA A 156 0.55 0.32 11.05
N TYR A 157 -0.74 0.59 11.22
CA TYR A 157 -1.79 -0.03 10.42
C TYR A 157 -1.69 0.43 8.96
N TYR A 158 -1.56 1.75 8.71
CA TYR A 158 -1.45 2.30 7.36
C TYR A 158 -0.16 1.90 6.65
N GLU A 159 0.97 1.82 7.37
CA GLU A 159 2.20 1.21 6.84
C GLU A 159 1.94 -0.24 6.41
N MET A 160 1.29 -1.02 7.27
CA MET A 160 1.07 -2.45 7.03
C MET A 160 0.12 -2.68 5.84
N VAL A 161 -0.91 -1.85 5.68
CA VAL A 161 -1.73 -1.86 4.46
C VAL A 161 -1.05 -1.14 3.29
N GLY A 162 0.19 -0.70 3.41
CA GLY A 162 0.99 -0.27 2.26
C GLY A 162 0.73 1.13 1.74
N LEU A 163 0.18 2.04 2.56
CA LEU A 163 0.16 3.47 2.24
C LEU A 163 1.60 4.00 2.24
N SER A 164 1.88 4.97 1.37
CA SER A 164 3.12 5.76 1.47
C SER A 164 3.15 6.57 2.77
N TRP A 165 4.32 7.13 3.12
CA TRP A 165 4.42 7.99 4.29
C TRP A 165 3.54 9.24 4.14
N GLU A 166 3.55 9.86 2.97
CA GLU A 166 2.76 11.05 2.66
C GLU A 166 1.27 10.76 2.84
N GLU A 167 0.78 9.64 2.32
CA GLU A 167 -0.61 9.22 2.49
C GLU A 167 -0.94 8.84 3.94
N THR A 168 -0.03 8.14 4.61
CA THR A 168 -0.20 7.78 6.03
C THR A 168 -0.33 9.04 6.87
N ARG A 169 0.52 10.04 6.61
CA ARG A 169 0.49 11.32 7.31
C ARG A 169 -0.83 12.04 7.11
N GLU A 170 -1.28 12.17 5.85
CA GLU A 170 -2.57 12.78 5.52
C GLU A 170 -3.73 12.08 6.25
N GLN A 171 -3.77 10.74 6.19
CA GLN A 171 -4.87 9.96 6.80
C GLN A 171 -4.86 10.02 8.32
N VAL A 172 -3.69 10.01 8.97
CA VAL A 172 -3.61 10.10 10.43
C VAL A 172 -4.03 11.50 10.89
N VAL A 173 -3.65 12.56 10.16
CA VAL A 173 -4.09 13.93 10.47
C VAL A 173 -5.60 14.07 10.32
N ALA A 174 -6.17 13.53 9.23
CA ALA A 174 -7.62 13.50 9.05
C ALA A 174 -8.31 12.75 10.19
N TRP A 175 -7.84 11.54 10.53
CA TRP A 175 -8.36 10.74 11.64
C TRP A 175 -8.28 11.48 12.99
N LEU A 176 -7.19 12.20 13.28
CA LEU A 176 -7.04 12.98 14.52
C LEU A 176 -8.16 14.02 14.65
N HIS A 177 -8.56 14.66 13.54
CA HIS A 177 -9.67 15.60 13.51
C HIS A 177 -11.03 14.92 13.56
N GLU A 178 -11.29 13.96 12.68
CA GLU A 178 -12.61 13.34 12.47
C GLU A 178 -13.06 12.52 13.67
N SER A 179 -12.15 11.78 14.31
CA SER A 179 -12.44 11.02 15.53
C SER A 179 -12.64 11.91 16.77
N GLY A 180 -12.41 13.22 16.63
CA GLY A 180 -12.39 14.18 17.72
C GLY A 180 -11.20 14.04 18.67
N THR A 181 -10.23 13.18 18.34
CA THR A 181 -9.01 12.95 19.14
C THR A 181 -8.28 14.25 19.43
N TRP A 182 -7.98 15.04 18.39
CA TRP A 182 -7.26 16.30 18.53
C TRP A 182 -8.02 17.30 19.42
N LYS A 183 -9.34 17.38 19.24
CA LYS A 183 -10.22 18.28 20.00
C LYS A 183 -10.27 17.93 21.49
N ARG A 184 -10.09 16.65 21.86
CA ARG A 184 -10.03 16.22 23.26
C ARG A 184 -8.77 16.73 23.98
N GLY A 185 -7.74 17.17 23.24
CA GLY A 185 -6.51 17.71 23.80
C GLY A 185 -5.64 16.64 24.46
N GLY A 186 -4.61 17.07 25.20
CA GLY A 186 -3.63 16.18 25.83
C GLY A 186 -2.38 15.90 24.98
N PHE A 187 -2.18 16.68 23.92
CA PHE A 187 -0.99 16.67 23.07
C PHE A 187 -0.03 17.79 23.47
N GLU A 188 1.27 17.51 23.41
CA GLU A 188 2.32 18.50 23.64
C GLU A 188 2.62 19.31 22.37
N GLU A 189 2.36 18.70 21.21
CA GLU A 189 2.63 19.27 19.91
C GLU A 189 1.64 20.39 19.56
N ALA A 190 2.14 21.37 18.80
CA ALA A 190 1.36 22.55 18.42
C ALA A 190 0.28 22.28 17.37
N SER A 191 0.40 21.17 16.63
CA SER A 191 -0.54 20.79 15.57
C SER A 191 -0.52 19.28 15.34
N PRO A 192 -1.60 18.70 14.77
CA PRO A 192 -1.65 17.28 14.46
C PRO A 192 -0.58 16.88 13.44
N GLU A 193 -0.23 17.77 12.51
CA GLU A 193 0.88 17.56 11.57
C GLU A 193 2.21 17.36 12.29
N HIS A 194 2.55 18.26 13.23
CA HIS A 194 3.79 18.15 14.00
C HIS A 194 3.82 16.88 14.86
N LEU A 195 2.69 16.48 15.44
CA LEU A 195 2.57 15.20 16.14
C LEU A 195 2.85 14.02 15.20
N VAL A 196 2.20 13.97 14.04
CA VAL A 196 2.39 12.83 13.13
C VAL A 196 3.81 12.80 12.58
N ASP A 197 4.37 13.95 12.23
CA ASP A 197 5.76 14.07 11.74
C ASP A 197 6.78 13.63 12.80
N SER A 198 6.54 13.91 14.10
CA SER A 198 7.41 13.44 15.20
C SER A 198 7.41 11.91 15.34
N LYS A 199 6.34 11.25 14.88
CA LYS A 199 6.18 9.79 14.91
C LYS A 199 6.54 9.10 13.58
N ARG A 200 7.21 9.77 12.63
CA ARG A 200 7.64 9.13 11.35
C ARG A 200 8.42 7.84 11.53
N HIS A 201 9.25 7.76 12.56
CA HIS A 201 10.04 6.57 12.87
C HIS A 201 9.18 5.29 13.05
N VAL A 202 7.90 5.42 13.41
CA VAL A 202 6.98 4.29 13.53
C VAL A 202 6.73 3.62 12.19
N TYR A 203 6.56 4.43 11.17
CA TYR A 203 6.39 4.00 9.79
C TYR A 203 7.67 3.35 9.27
N ASP A 204 8.81 4.01 9.48
CA ASP A 204 10.09 3.54 8.92
C ASP A 204 10.57 2.20 9.50
N GLN A 205 10.23 1.91 10.76
CA GLN A 205 10.66 0.69 11.45
C GLN A 205 9.70 -0.50 11.25
N GLY A 206 8.50 -0.29 10.70
CA GLY A 206 7.55 -1.38 10.41
C GLY A 206 6.99 -2.09 11.65
N TYR A 207 6.68 -1.34 12.71
CA TYR A 207 6.14 -1.93 13.94
C TYR A 207 4.80 -2.64 13.74
N GLY A 208 4.53 -3.66 14.56
CA GLY A 208 3.21 -4.29 14.62
C GLY A 208 2.18 -3.43 15.35
N TRP A 209 1.08 -3.06 14.68
CA TRP A 209 0.01 -2.23 15.28
C TRP A 209 -0.79 -2.93 16.39
N LYS A 210 -0.86 -4.27 16.40
CA LYS A 210 -1.80 -5.04 17.24
C LYS A 210 -1.62 -4.79 18.74
N GLU A 211 -0.39 -4.79 19.24
CA GLU A 211 -0.12 -4.59 20.67
C GLU A 211 -0.54 -3.18 21.13
N LYS A 212 -0.13 -2.17 20.37
CA LYS A 212 -0.46 -0.77 20.64
C LYS A 212 -1.96 -0.50 20.56
N ALA A 213 -2.62 -1.08 19.56
CA ALA A 213 -4.08 -0.99 19.44
C ALA A 213 -4.81 -1.68 20.60
N ARG A 214 -4.35 -2.84 21.09
CA ARG A 214 -4.94 -3.50 22.28
C ARG A 214 -4.78 -2.63 23.52
N ALA A 215 -3.57 -2.13 23.76
CA ALA A 215 -3.30 -1.24 24.88
C ALA A 215 -4.19 0.00 24.81
N ALA A 216 -4.35 0.56 23.61
CA ALA A 216 -5.16 1.74 23.41
C ALA A 216 -6.65 1.48 23.65
N LYS A 217 -7.19 0.43 23.02
CA LYS A 217 -8.57 -0.01 23.18
C LYS A 217 -8.93 -0.25 24.64
N ALA A 218 -8.05 -0.89 25.40
CA ALA A 218 -8.33 -1.17 26.82
C ALA A 218 -8.56 0.10 27.64
N VAL A 219 -7.87 1.21 27.31
CA VAL A 219 -8.10 2.51 27.96
C VAL A 219 -9.40 3.14 27.46
N ILE A 220 -9.65 3.10 26.15
CA ILE A 220 -10.86 3.63 25.51
C ILE A 220 -12.11 2.97 26.12
N ASP A 221 -12.14 1.64 26.20
CA ASP A 221 -13.27 0.86 26.75
C ASP A 221 -13.60 1.19 28.21
N ARG A 222 -12.62 1.71 28.97
CA ARG A 222 -12.82 2.11 30.38
C ARG A 222 -13.20 3.58 30.53
N SER A 223 -13.02 4.39 29.50
CA SER A 223 -13.14 5.85 29.55
C SER A 223 -14.37 6.39 28.82
N LEU A 224 -15.00 5.57 27.99
CA LEU A 224 -16.21 5.84 27.22
C LEU A 224 -17.30 4.83 27.57
#